data_AF-A0A381UXQ2-F1
#
_entry.id   AF-A0A381UXQ2-F1
#
_cell.length_a   1.000
_cell.length_b   1.000
_cell.length_c   1.000
_cell.angle_alpha   90.00
_cell.angle_beta   90.00
_cell.angle_gamma   90.00
#
_symmetry.space_group_name_H-M   'P 1'
#
loop_
_entity.id
_entity.type
_entity.pdbx_description
1 polymer ?
#
loop_
_entity_poly.entity_id
_entity_poly.type
_entity_poly.pdbx_seq_one_letter_code
_entity_poly.pdbx_strand_id
1 'polypeptide(L)'
;VHVHLLGSNPANGCFLSKRFQKSFALKFSRLFVDFGSGVTPEEQDRAYVNRLMNMIVELPDSWRGVLLAMDGIYDSSGQLDLGETLFLIPNDYILSVASETEKLVPGASVNPYRKDALYELERVASLGAAVVKWIPNT
;
A
#
# COMPACT_ATOMS: atom_id res chain seq x y z
N VAL A 1 5.28 -14.53 -2.58
CA VAL A 1 3.86 -14.47 -2.14
C VAL A 1 3.36 -13.04 -2.23
N HIS A 2 2.11 -12.81 -2.65
CA HIS A 2 1.49 -11.48 -2.66
C HIS A 2 1.21 -11.06 -1.21
N VAL A 3 1.75 -9.92 -0.78
CA VAL A 3 1.48 -9.33 0.55
C VAL A 3 0.85 -7.96 0.38
N HIS A 4 -0.26 -7.71 1.08
CA HIS A 4 -0.91 -6.41 1.11
C HIS A 4 -0.42 -5.62 2.33
N LEU A 5 -0.19 -4.33 2.13
CA LEU A 5 -0.09 -3.37 3.22
C LEU A 5 -1.43 -2.64 3.35
N LEU A 6 -1.81 -2.34 4.59
CA LEU A 6 -2.96 -1.52 4.90
C LEU A 6 -2.46 -0.26 5.59
N GLY A 7 -3.09 0.87 5.28
CA GLY A 7 -2.69 2.17 5.80
C GLY A 7 -3.79 3.19 5.64
N SER A 8 -3.85 4.11 6.58
CA SER A 8 -4.87 5.16 6.64
C SER A 8 -4.33 6.49 7.14
N ASN A 9 -3.08 6.53 7.63
CA ASN A 9 -2.43 7.74 8.11
C ASN A 9 -1.98 8.64 6.95
N PRO A 10 -2.51 9.88 6.81
CA PRO A 10 -2.06 10.78 5.75
C PRO A 10 -0.57 11.14 5.82
N ALA A 11 0.08 11.06 6.99
CA ALA A 11 1.48 11.42 7.15
C ALA A 11 2.45 10.46 6.42
N ASN A 12 2.05 9.21 6.16
CA ASN A 12 2.81 8.28 5.32
C ASN A 12 2.35 8.30 3.85
N GLY A 13 1.49 9.27 3.48
CA GLY A 13 0.91 9.41 2.15
C GLY A 13 -0.25 8.46 1.86
N CYS A 14 -0.67 7.60 2.80
CA CYS A 14 -1.87 6.80 2.62
C CYS A 14 -3.12 7.66 2.53
N PHE A 15 -4.08 7.20 1.76
CA PHE A 15 -5.40 7.80 1.67
C PHE A 15 -6.47 6.74 1.82
N LEU A 16 -7.53 7.08 2.55
CA LEU A 16 -8.70 6.23 2.74
C LEU A 16 -9.96 7.10 2.65
N SER A 17 -10.72 6.97 1.58
CA SER A 17 -11.89 7.82 1.35
C SER A 17 -12.96 7.64 2.44
N LYS A 18 -13.68 8.72 2.77
CA LYS A 18 -14.79 8.68 3.74
C LYS A 18 -15.89 7.69 3.32
N ARG A 19 -16.12 7.52 2.00
CA ARG A 19 -17.09 6.55 1.47
C ARG A 19 -16.66 5.12 1.77
N PHE A 20 -15.39 4.80 1.54
CA PHE A 20 -14.86 3.46 1.78
C PHE A 20 -14.78 3.13 3.26
N GLN A 21 -14.44 4.10 4.12
CA GLN A 21 -14.46 3.95 5.58
C GLN A 21 -15.83 3.50 6.12
N LYS A 22 -16.92 3.91 5.47
CA LYS A 22 -18.29 3.56 5.85
C LYS A 22 -18.79 2.27 5.19
N SER A 23 -18.06 1.74 4.21
CA SER A 23 -18.47 0.57 3.43
C SER A 23 -18.63 -0.67 4.31
N PHE A 24 -19.59 -1.52 3.95
CA PHE A 24 -19.76 -2.80 4.61
C PHE A 24 -18.51 -3.68 4.44
N ALA A 25 -17.86 -3.64 3.28
CA ALA A 25 -16.63 -4.40 3.02
C ALA A 25 -15.55 -4.11 4.06
N LEU A 26 -15.25 -2.83 4.34
CA LEU A 26 -14.23 -2.49 5.34
C LEU A 26 -14.68 -2.90 6.76
N LYS A 27 -15.96 -2.72 7.10
CA LYS A 27 -16.49 -3.15 8.40
C LYS A 27 -16.37 -4.67 8.61
N PHE A 28 -16.71 -5.45 7.59
CA PHE A 28 -16.61 -6.91 7.63
C PHE A 28 -15.16 -7.39 7.64
N SER A 29 -14.25 -6.69 6.97
CA SER A 29 -12.82 -7.07 6.96
C SER A 29 -12.21 -7.11 8.36
N ARG A 30 -12.70 -6.28 9.29
CA ARG A 30 -12.27 -6.25 10.70
C ARG A 30 -12.59 -7.52 11.48
N LEU A 31 -13.44 -8.40 10.96
CA LEU A 31 -13.72 -9.71 11.58
C LEU A 31 -12.59 -10.72 11.32
N PHE A 32 -11.80 -10.52 10.26
CA PHE A 32 -10.80 -11.48 9.79
C PHE A 32 -9.40 -10.88 9.71
N VAL A 33 -9.29 -9.54 9.70
CA VAL A 33 -8.03 -8.80 9.67
C VAL A 33 -7.95 -7.96 10.94
N ASP A 34 -6.91 -8.22 11.73
CA ASP A 34 -6.55 -7.36 12.84
C ASP A 34 -5.74 -6.17 12.30
N PHE A 35 -6.36 -4.99 12.35
CA PHE A 35 -5.75 -3.72 11.93
C PHE A 35 -4.84 -3.10 13.00
N GLY A 36 -4.68 -3.77 14.15
CA GLY A 36 -3.91 -3.29 15.29
C GLY A 36 -4.75 -2.45 16.25
N SER A 37 -4.35 -2.48 17.53
CA SER A 37 -4.92 -1.64 18.58
C SER A 37 -4.28 -0.25 18.54
N GLY A 38 -5.04 0.77 18.16
CA GLY A 38 -4.60 2.17 18.15
C GLY A 38 -5.78 3.12 18.14
N VAL A 39 -5.61 4.29 18.74
CA VAL A 39 -6.64 5.34 18.79
C VAL A 39 -6.55 6.23 17.55
N THR A 40 -5.34 6.41 17.01
CA THR A 40 -5.08 7.22 15.81
C THR A 40 -4.75 6.34 14.59
N PRO A 41 -4.94 6.85 13.35
CA PRO A 41 -4.49 6.16 12.13
C PRO A 41 -3.01 5.79 12.15
N GLU A 42 -2.16 6.66 12.69
CA GLU A 42 -0.72 6.39 12.82
C GLU A 42 -0.43 5.19 13.71
N GLU A 43 -1.06 5.13 14.89
CA GLU A 43 -0.90 4.01 15.82
C GLU A 43 -1.40 2.70 15.21
N GLN A 44 -2.53 2.73 14.49
CA GLN A 44 -3.09 1.56 13.81
C GLN A 44 -2.17 1.07 12.69
N ASP A 45 -1.74 1.97 11.80
CA ASP A 45 -0.83 1.65 10.70
C ASP A 45 0.47 1.02 11.24
N ARG A 46 1.05 1.60 12.30
CA ARG A 46 2.26 1.06 12.96
C ARG A 46 2.02 -0.30 13.61
N ALA A 47 0.90 -0.47 14.31
CA ALA A 47 0.54 -1.74 14.93
C ALA A 47 0.34 -2.84 13.88
N TYR A 48 -0.29 -2.52 12.74
CA TYR A 48 -0.44 -3.42 11.61
C TYR A 48 0.91 -3.84 11.02
N VAL A 49 1.81 -2.88 10.75
CA VAL A 49 3.17 -3.16 10.25
C VAL A 49 3.94 -4.06 11.21
N ASN A 50 3.95 -3.73 12.51
CA ASN A 50 4.65 -4.55 13.52
C ASN A 50 4.12 -5.98 13.55
N ARG A 51 2.80 -6.16 13.47
CA ARG A 51 2.17 -7.49 13.41
C ARG A 51 2.58 -8.24 12.14
N LEU A 52 2.56 -7.57 10.99
CA LEU A 52 3.00 -8.15 9.72
C LEU A 52 4.47 -8.60 9.80
N MET A 53 5.36 -7.77 10.32
CA MET A 53 6.78 -8.10 10.46
C MET A 53 7.01 -9.27 11.41
N ASN A 54 6.31 -9.32 12.55
CA ASN A 54 6.39 -10.46 13.46
C ASN A 54 6.00 -11.77 12.76
N MET A 55 4.93 -11.78 11.97
CA MET A 55 4.55 -12.96 11.20
C MET A 55 5.61 -13.33 10.14
N ILE A 56 6.22 -12.36 9.47
CA ILE A 56 7.23 -12.60 8.43
C ILE A 56 8.54 -13.15 9.03
N VAL A 57 8.93 -12.66 10.22
CA VAL A 57 10.15 -13.13 10.90
C VAL A 57 10.05 -14.62 11.23
N GLU A 58 8.87 -15.11 11.60
CA GLU A 58 8.61 -16.53 11.90
C GLU A 58 8.64 -17.46 10.67
N LEU A 59 8.56 -16.91 9.45
CA LEU A 59 8.60 -17.71 8.22
C LEU A 59 10.03 -18.19 7.92
N PRO A 60 10.21 -19.32 7.19
CA PRO A 60 11.53 -19.81 6.80
C PRO A 60 12.35 -18.77 6.03
N ASP A 61 13.67 -18.82 6.15
CA ASP A 61 14.58 -17.86 5.49
C ASP A 61 14.57 -17.94 3.96
N SER A 62 14.04 -19.03 3.39
CA SER A 62 13.80 -19.17 1.95
C SER A 62 12.52 -18.49 1.46
N TRP A 63 11.63 -18.06 2.35
CA TRP A 63 10.37 -17.44 1.98
C TRP A 63 10.58 -16.00 1.47
N ARG A 64 9.86 -15.62 0.42
CA ARG A 64 9.85 -14.25 -0.10
C ARG A 64 8.43 -13.74 -0.36
N GLY A 65 8.17 -12.52 0.09
CA GLY A 65 6.94 -11.78 -0.12
C GLY A 65 7.17 -10.58 -1.04
N VAL A 66 6.19 -10.28 -1.88
CA VAL A 66 6.13 -9.03 -2.63
C VAL A 66 5.12 -8.14 -1.92
N LEU A 67 5.60 -7.07 -1.28
CA LEU A 67 4.76 -6.10 -0.58
C LEU A 67 4.22 -5.09 -1.59
N LEU A 68 2.90 -5.08 -1.81
CA LEU A 68 2.31 -4.36 -2.94
C LEU A 68 1.69 -3.02 -2.55
N ALA A 69 2.08 -1.99 -3.30
CA ALA A 69 1.44 -0.68 -3.29
C ALA A 69 0.05 -0.70 -3.94
N MET A 70 -0.66 0.41 -3.79
CA MET A 70 -1.89 0.69 -4.52
C MET A 70 -1.94 2.17 -4.88
N ASP A 71 -1.87 2.49 -6.17
CA ASP A 71 -1.98 3.86 -6.66
C ASP A 71 -3.45 4.33 -6.74
N GLY A 72 -3.66 5.63 -6.87
CA GLY A 72 -4.97 6.25 -6.97
C GLY A 72 -5.58 6.22 -8.38
N ILE A 73 -6.73 6.88 -8.50
CA ILE A 73 -7.42 7.16 -9.76
C ILE A 73 -6.95 8.53 -10.25
N TYR A 74 -6.71 8.66 -11.55
CA TYR A 74 -6.26 9.91 -12.16
C TYR A 74 -7.27 10.36 -13.22
N ASP A 75 -7.50 11.68 -13.27
CA ASP A 75 -8.39 12.28 -14.26
C ASP A 75 -7.74 12.37 -15.65
N SER A 76 -8.49 12.87 -16.64
CA SER A 76 -7.99 13.05 -18.01
C SER A 76 -6.81 14.02 -18.16
N SER A 77 -6.53 14.85 -17.15
CA SER A 77 -5.35 15.72 -17.10
C SER A 77 -4.15 15.06 -16.42
N GLY A 78 -4.33 13.82 -15.95
CA GLY A 78 -3.33 13.04 -15.23
C GLY A 78 -3.09 13.51 -13.80
N GLN A 79 -4.08 14.16 -13.19
CA GLN A 79 -4.05 14.57 -11.78
C GLN A 79 -4.80 13.58 -10.90
N LEU A 80 -4.29 13.36 -9.69
CA LEU A 80 -4.89 12.43 -8.72
C LEU A 80 -6.29 12.90 -8.32
N ASP A 81 -7.30 12.06 -8.58
CA ASP A 81 -8.68 12.27 -8.18
C ASP A 81 -8.96 11.52 -6.86
N LEU A 82 -8.87 12.24 -5.74
CA LEU A 82 -9.20 11.71 -4.42
C LEU A 82 -10.72 11.52 -4.21
N GLY A 83 -11.55 12.13 -5.04
CA GLY A 83 -13.01 11.94 -5.02
C GLY A 83 -13.38 10.53 -5.47
N GLU A 84 -12.70 10.03 -6.51
CA GLU A 84 -12.92 8.67 -7.02
C GLU A 84 -11.99 7.62 -6.41
N THR A 85 -10.81 8.00 -5.92
CA THR A 85 -9.92 7.05 -5.23
C THR A 85 -10.58 6.50 -3.96
N LEU A 86 -10.69 5.17 -3.82
CA LEU A 86 -11.22 4.57 -2.58
C LEU A 86 -10.17 4.50 -1.48
N PHE A 87 -8.97 4.06 -1.84
CA PHE A 87 -7.80 4.00 -0.99
C PHE A 87 -6.52 4.08 -1.84
N LEU A 88 -5.43 4.55 -1.25
CA LEU A 88 -4.10 4.67 -1.86
C LEU A 88 -3.07 4.27 -0.82
N ILE A 89 -2.14 3.40 -1.21
CA ILE A 89 -0.96 3.00 -0.43
C ILE A 89 0.26 3.36 -1.28
N PRO A 90 1.00 4.42 -0.94
CA PRO A 90 2.01 5.00 -1.82
C PRO A 90 3.26 4.13 -1.92
N ASN A 91 3.96 4.22 -3.05
CA ASN A 91 5.20 3.48 -3.30
C ASN A 91 6.25 3.74 -2.22
N ASP A 92 6.41 5.00 -1.77
CA ASP A 92 7.40 5.37 -0.76
C ASP A 92 7.15 4.68 0.59
N TYR A 93 5.88 4.49 0.98
CA TYR A 93 5.56 3.78 2.21
C TYR A 93 5.90 2.29 2.09
N ILE A 94 5.61 1.68 0.95
CA ILE A 94 5.93 0.27 0.68
C ILE A 94 7.45 0.06 0.63
N LEU A 95 8.19 0.97 -0.01
CA LEU A 95 9.65 0.95 -0.06
C LEU A 95 10.24 1.02 1.35
N SER A 96 9.73 1.94 2.19
CA SER A 96 10.14 2.06 3.59
C SER A 96 9.89 0.77 4.36
N VAL A 97 8.67 0.23 4.33
CA VAL A 97 8.31 -0.97 5.08
C VAL A 97 9.05 -2.20 4.58
N ALA A 98 9.18 -2.39 3.27
CA ALA A 98 9.92 -3.53 2.70
C ALA A 98 11.41 -3.49 3.06
N SER A 99 11.99 -2.32 3.32
CA SER A 99 13.41 -2.20 3.71
C SER A 99 13.72 -2.75 5.12
N GLU A 100 12.70 -3.00 5.94
CA GLU A 100 12.87 -3.54 7.30
C GLU A 100 13.26 -5.02 7.31
N THR A 101 13.13 -5.74 6.18
CA THR A 101 13.48 -7.16 6.09
C THR A 101 13.85 -7.60 4.68
N GLU A 102 14.88 -8.43 4.54
CA GLU A 102 15.27 -9.05 3.27
C GLU A 102 14.25 -10.09 2.74
N LYS A 103 13.26 -10.47 3.58
CA LYS A 103 12.18 -11.39 3.19
C LYS A 103 11.13 -10.71 2.33
N LEU A 104 11.08 -9.38 2.30
CA LEU A 104 10.15 -8.61 1.48
C LEU A 104 10.88 -7.92 0.33
N VAL A 105 10.20 -7.91 -0.81
CA VAL A 105 10.60 -7.16 -1.99
C VAL A 105 9.48 -6.17 -2.30
N PRO A 106 9.78 -4.89 -2.56
CA PRO A 106 8.75 -3.92 -2.90
C PRO A 106 8.13 -4.24 -4.27
N GLY A 107 6.81 -4.18 -4.34
CA GLY A 107 6.05 -4.20 -5.58
C GLY A 107 5.31 -2.87 -5.72
N ALA A 108 5.71 -2.07 -6.70
CA ALA A 108 5.16 -0.74 -6.92
C ALA A 108 3.77 -0.81 -7.55
N SER A 109 3.06 0.31 -7.54
CA SER A 109 1.84 0.53 -8.30
C SER A 109 1.97 1.90 -8.97
N VAL A 110 1.73 1.94 -10.28
CA VAL A 110 1.85 3.14 -11.10
C VAL A 110 0.65 3.16 -12.02
N ASN A 111 -0.26 4.10 -11.81
CA ASN A 111 -1.40 4.28 -12.70
C ASN A 111 -0.92 4.90 -14.03
N PRO A 112 -1.16 4.30 -15.21
CA PRO A 112 -0.69 4.84 -16.48
C PRO A 112 -1.28 6.21 -16.84
N TYR A 113 -2.41 6.60 -16.22
CA TYR A 113 -3.03 7.90 -16.47
C TYR A 113 -2.37 9.04 -15.70
N ARG A 114 -1.51 8.78 -14.71
CA ARG A 114 -0.78 9.86 -14.04
C ARG A 114 0.20 10.53 -15.01
N LYS A 115 0.30 11.86 -14.91
CA LYS A 115 1.15 12.67 -15.82
C LYS A 115 2.63 12.30 -15.80
N ASP A 116 3.12 11.73 -14.70
CA ASP A 116 4.51 11.35 -14.46
C ASP A 116 4.71 9.82 -14.45
N ALA A 117 3.83 9.04 -15.10
CA ALA A 117 3.82 7.57 -15.01
C ALA A 117 5.18 6.94 -15.34
N LEU A 118 5.81 7.36 -16.45
CA LEU A 118 7.10 6.82 -16.87
C LEU A 118 8.23 7.22 -15.90
N TYR A 119 8.21 8.46 -15.41
CA TYR A 119 9.18 8.92 -14.43
C TYR A 119 9.06 8.14 -13.12
N GLU A 120 7.84 7.95 -12.63
CA GLU A 120 7.62 7.16 -11.42
C GLU A 120 8.04 5.71 -11.62
N LEU A 121 7.74 5.12 -12.78
CA LEU A 121 8.15 3.75 -13.12
C LEU A 121 9.66 3.58 -13.07
N GLU A 122 10.41 4.50 -13.68
CA GLU A 122 11.88 4.51 -13.63
C GLU A 122 12.38 4.70 -12.19
N ARG A 123 11.79 5.63 -11.44
CA ARG A 123 12.15 5.92 -10.05
C ARG A 123 11.97 4.68 -9.17
N VAL A 124 10.79 4.06 -9.14
CA VAL A 124 10.53 2.90 -8.29
C VAL A 124 11.35 1.68 -8.70
N ALA A 125 11.61 1.51 -10.00
CA ALA A 125 12.51 0.46 -10.48
C ALA A 125 13.93 0.66 -9.94
N SER A 126 14.47 1.89 -10.00
CA SER A 126 15.79 2.22 -9.44
C SER A 126 15.88 2.08 -7.91
N LEU A 127 14.74 2.17 -7.22
CA LEU A 127 14.62 1.97 -5.77
C LEU A 127 14.36 0.50 -5.38
N GLY A 128 14.42 -0.42 -6.34
CA GLY A 128 14.37 -1.86 -6.09
C GLY A 128 12.99 -2.49 -6.18
N ALA A 129 11.97 -1.78 -6.69
CA ALA A 129 10.69 -2.40 -6.99
C ALA A 129 10.86 -3.49 -8.06
N ALA A 130 10.52 -4.74 -7.71
CA ALA A 130 10.73 -5.88 -8.60
C ALA A 130 9.54 -6.15 -9.54
N VAL A 131 8.36 -5.65 -9.18
CA VAL A 131 7.14 -5.76 -9.99
C VAL A 131 6.34 -4.48 -9.92
N VAL A 132 5.47 -4.29 -10.92
CA VAL A 132 4.51 -3.19 -10.96
C VAL A 132 3.11 -3.73 -11.06
N LYS A 133 2.28 -3.37 -10.10
CA LYS A 133 0.85 -3.62 -10.10
C LYS A 133 0.15 -2.58 -10.95
N TRP A 134 -0.30 -3.04 -12.10
CA TRP A 134 -1.08 -2.27 -13.05
C TRP A 134 -2.56 -2.62 -12.87
N ILE A 135 -3.30 -1.78 -12.15
CA ILE A 135 -4.77 -1.87 -12.09
C ILE A 135 -5.29 -0.48 -12.41
N PRO A 136 -5.95 -0.27 -13.57
CA PRO A 136 -6.74 0.93 -13.78
C PRO A 136 -7.92 0.79 -12.84
N ASN A 137 -7.79 1.36 -11.64
CA ASN A 137 -8.90 1.56 -10.73
C ASN A 137 -9.88 2.46 -11.51
N THR A 138 -10.98 1.87 -11.98
CA THR A 138 -12.01 2.52 -12.82
C THR A 138 -12.82 3.53 -12.04
#